data_AF-K1T0G9-F1
#
_entry.id   AF-K1T0G9-F1
#
_cell.length_a   1.000
_cell.length_b   1.000
_cell.length_c   1.000
_cell.angle_alpha   90.00
_cell.angle_beta   90.00
_cell.angle_gamma   90.00
#
_symmetry.space_group_name_H-M   'P 1'
#
loop_
_entity.id
_entity.type
_entity.pdbx_description
1 polymer ?
#
loop_
_entity_poly.entity_id
_entity_poly.type
_entity_poly.pdbx_seq_one_letter_code
_entity_poly.pdbx_strand_id
1 'polypeptide(L)'
;MLCHPEIPPQVDAHGLADVLLLGPGRTPGCGVFRNVQELKPGCCAEYTVPQVGAPRLTVRRYWQLTDHEHPDDFTHTAAKVRDLVMDAVTRQLVSDVPVATFLSGGLDSSLISAIADSHFTARGKTLQTFSVGYQDNKKYFHATHFQPSPDAPYIRTMNQFLNAQHTWVTLDSEALAAALLEAVDARDLPGMADVDSSLLLFCREIRKTATVALSGECAD
;
A
#
# COMPACT_ATOMS: atom_id res chain seq x y z
N MET A 1 9.47 20.46 -9.00
CA MET A 1 8.43 21.17 -9.79
C MET A 1 8.05 22.50 -9.14
N LEU A 2 7.54 22.51 -7.91
CA LEU A 2 7.02 23.74 -7.25
C LEU A 2 8.07 24.80 -6.91
N CYS A 3 9.36 24.47 -7.01
CA CYS A 3 10.45 25.45 -6.94
C CYS A 3 10.65 26.22 -8.25
N HIS A 4 9.95 25.86 -9.34
CA HIS A 4 10.06 26.54 -10.63
C HIS A 4 9.25 27.84 -10.62
N PRO A 5 9.82 29.00 -11.02
CA PRO A 5 9.14 30.30 -10.93
C PRO A 5 7.80 30.38 -11.69
N GLU A 6 7.66 29.64 -12.78
CA GLU A 6 6.43 29.61 -13.60
C GLU A 6 5.31 28.72 -13.01
N ILE A 7 5.59 27.94 -11.97
CA ILE A 7 4.63 27.05 -11.31
C ILE A 7 4.55 27.47 -9.84
N PRO A 8 3.83 28.55 -9.52
CA PRO A 8 3.74 29.01 -8.14
C PRO A 8 3.00 27.97 -7.28
N PRO A 9 3.45 27.71 -6.04
CA PRO A 9 2.82 26.74 -5.14
C PRO A 9 1.52 27.31 -4.55
N GLN A 10 0.51 27.43 -5.40
CA GLN A 10 -0.82 27.93 -5.04
C GLN A 10 -1.81 26.78 -5.00
N VAL A 11 -2.61 26.72 -3.94
CA VAL A 11 -3.74 25.78 -3.82
C VAL A 11 -5.02 26.60 -3.97
N ASP A 12 -5.96 26.12 -4.79
CA ASP A 12 -7.29 26.72 -4.93
C ASP A 12 -8.34 26.00 -4.07
N ALA A 13 -9.59 26.46 -4.13
CA ALA A 13 -10.67 25.85 -3.35
C ALA A 13 -10.88 24.36 -3.66
N HIS A 14 -10.58 23.92 -4.89
CA HIS A 14 -10.70 22.51 -5.28
C HIS A 14 -9.58 21.68 -4.67
N GLY A 15 -8.34 22.17 -4.75
CA GLY A 15 -7.20 21.51 -4.11
C GLY A 15 -7.34 21.41 -2.58
N LEU A 16 -7.83 22.47 -1.93
CA LEU A 16 -8.14 22.44 -0.49
C LEU A 16 -9.25 21.44 -0.16
N ALA A 17 -10.31 21.39 -0.97
CA ALA A 17 -11.39 20.43 -0.77
C ALA A 17 -10.91 18.97 -0.95
N ASP A 18 -10.04 18.70 -1.92
CA ASP A 18 -9.48 17.35 -2.13
C ASP A 18 -8.71 16.89 -0.89
N VAL A 19 -7.82 17.75 -0.36
CA VAL A 19 -7.03 17.41 0.83
C VAL A 19 -7.88 17.32 2.10
N LEU A 20 -8.79 18.27 2.33
CA LEU A 20 -9.50 18.38 3.62
C LEU A 20 -10.79 17.56 3.71
N LEU A 21 -11.46 17.29 2.58
CA LEU A 21 -12.76 16.60 2.56
C LEU A 21 -12.67 15.17 2.05
N LEU A 22 -11.73 14.87 1.16
CA LEU A 22 -11.55 13.52 0.60
C LEU A 22 -10.35 12.77 1.21
N GLY A 23 -9.41 13.49 1.83
CA GLY A 23 -8.23 12.90 2.46
C GLY A 23 -8.59 11.76 3.43
N PRO A 24 -7.89 10.61 3.38
CA PRO A 24 -6.69 10.31 2.58
C PRO A 24 -6.95 9.84 1.14
N GLY A 25 -8.22 9.70 0.75
CA GLY A 25 -8.62 9.45 -0.63
C GLY A 25 -8.28 10.64 -1.52
N ARG A 26 -8.26 10.42 -2.84
CA ARG A 26 -7.89 11.46 -3.81
C ARG A 26 -8.80 11.38 -5.03
N THR A 27 -9.14 12.52 -5.60
CA THR A 27 -9.81 12.54 -6.90
C THR A 27 -8.81 12.17 -8.00
N PRO A 28 -9.03 11.10 -8.79
CA PRO A 28 -8.11 10.75 -9.86
C PRO A 28 -7.96 11.91 -10.86
N GLY A 29 -6.71 12.34 -11.06
CA GLY A 29 -6.38 13.48 -11.94
C GLY A 29 -6.18 14.81 -11.22
N CYS A 30 -6.48 14.90 -9.93
CA CYS A 30 -6.26 16.12 -9.14
C CYS A 30 -4.78 16.24 -8.72
N GLY A 31 -4.14 17.36 -9.08
CA GLY A 31 -2.76 17.66 -8.68
C GLY A 31 -2.62 18.50 -7.40
N VAL A 32 -3.72 18.81 -6.70
CA VAL A 32 -3.85 19.70 -5.52
C VAL A 32 -3.43 21.16 -5.77
N PHE A 33 -2.29 21.40 -6.39
CA PHE A 33 -1.83 22.73 -6.77
C PHE A 33 -2.53 23.21 -8.04
N ARG A 34 -2.78 24.52 -8.09
CA ARG A 34 -3.37 25.19 -9.24
C ARG A 34 -2.53 24.94 -10.50
N ASN A 35 -3.21 24.63 -11.60
CA ASN A 35 -2.60 24.29 -12.89
C ASN A 35 -1.72 23.03 -12.91
N VAL A 36 -1.77 22.21 -11.85
CA VAL A 36 -1.12 20.90 -11.80
C VAL A 36 -2.19 19.82 -11.88
N GLN A 37 -1.98 18.84 -12.76
CA GLN A 37 -2.91 17.72 -12.95
C GLN A 37 -2.15 16.40 -12.89
N GLU A 38 -2.76 15.40 -12.28
CA GLU A 38 -2.24 14.04 -12.27
C GLU A 38 -2.69 13.29 -13.53
N LEU A 39 -1.84 12.43 -14.08
CA LEU A 39 -2.26 11.51 -15.12
C LEU A 39 -3.08 10.39 -14.49
N LYS A 40 -4.35 10.26 -14.89
CA LYS A 40 -5.25 9.24 -14.34
C LYS A 40 -4.68 7.81 -14.53
N PRO A 41 -4.88 6.89 -13.57
CA PRO A 41 -4.54 5.48 -13.73
C PRO A 41 -5.14 4.87 -15.01
N GLY A 42 -4.39 3.99 -15.66
CA GLY A 42 -4.80 3.37 -16.93
C GLY A 42 -4.74 4.30 -18.15
N CYS A 43 -4.18 5.52 -18.01
CA CYS A 43 -3.94 6.44 -19.10
C CYS A 43 -2.44 6.65 -19.37
N CYS A 44 -2.10 6.99 -20.60
CA CYS A 44 -0.80 7.50 -20.98
C CYS A 44 -0.94 8.85 -21.67
N ALA A 45 0.11 9.67 -21.59
CA ALA A 45 0.16 10.98 -22.21
C ALA A 45 1.29 11.06 -23.23
N GLU A 46 1.03 11.70 -24.35
CA GLU A 46 1.99 12.01 -25.40
C GLU A 46 2.11 13.54 -25.51
N TYR A 47 3.33 14.05 -25.33
CA TYR A 47 3.64 15.47 -25.48
C TYR A 47 4.43 15.69 -26.77
N THR A 48 3.83 16.39 -27.73
CA THR A 48 4.40 16.65 -29.05
C THR A 48 4.79 18.11 -29.17
N VAL A 49 6.04 18.39 -29.56
CA VAL A 49 6.53 19.74 -29.86
C VAL A 49 6.83 19.81 -31.36
N PRO A 50 5.89 20.30 -32.19
CA PRO A 50 6.13 20.41 -33.62
C PRO A 50 7.13 21.53 -33.94
N GLN A 51 7.81 21.43 -35.09
CA GLN A 51 8.71 22.50 -35.57
C GLN A 51 7.95 23.80 -35.87
N VAL A 52 6.67 23.69 -36.26
CA VAL A 52 5.76 24.81 -36.52
C VAL A 52 4.44 24.53 -35.79
N GLY A 53 4.00 25.47 -34.96
CA GLY A 53 2.75 25.38 -34.19
C GLY A 53 2.97 25.28 -32.68
N ALA A 54 1.87 25.20 -31.93
CA ALA A 54 1.92 25.07 -30.48
C ALA A 54 2.20 23.61 -30.05
N PRO A 55 2.88 23.39 -28.92
CA PRO A 55 3.02 22.06 -28.35
C PRO A 55 1.65 21.50 -27.95
N ARG A 56 1.51 20.17 -28.02
CA ARG A 56 0.26 19.46 -27.77
C ARG A 56 0.48 18.33 -26.78
N LEU A 57 -0.34 18.29 -25.74
CA LEU A 57 -0.47 17.13 -24.86
C LEU A 57 -1.73 16.33 -25.26
N THR A 58 -1.56 15.05 -25.56
CA THR A 58 -2.66 14.12 -25.86
C THR A 58 -2.69 13.03 -24.81
N VAL A 59 -3.83 12.84 -24.15
CA VAL A 59 -4.02 11.76 -23.16
C VAL A 59 -4.91 10.68 -23.76
N ARG A 60 -4.47 9.42 -23.68
CA ARG A 60 -5.25 8.25 -24.11
C ARG A 60 -5.36 7.24 -22.98
N ARG A 61 -6.55 6.67 -22.79
CA ARG A 61 -6.77 5.57 -21.86
C ARG A 61 -6.41 4.25 -22.54
N TYR A 62 -5.46 3.52 -21.98
CA TYR A 62 -5.04 2.20 -22.47
C TYR A 62 -5.63 1.05 -21.65
N TRP A 63 -6.12 1.31 -20.44
CA TRP A 63 -6.76 0.31 -19.59
C TRP A 63 -7.95 0.90 -18.82
N GLN A 64 -8.99 0.09 -18.65
CA GLN A 64 -10.08 0.34 -17.71
C GLN A 64 -10.63 -1.01 -17.24
N LEU A 65 -11.09 -1.07 -15.99
CA LEU A 65 -11.87 -2.20 -15.53
C LEU A 65 -13.21 -2.23 -16.29
N THR A 66 -13.56 -3.38 -16.84
CA THR A 66 -14.88 -3.65 -17.41
C THR A 66 -15.49 -4.82 -16.66
N ASP A 67 -16.71 -4.64 -16.18
CA ASP A 67 -17.50 -5.70 -15.57
C ASP A 67 -18.25 -6.47 -16.66
N HIS A 68 -18.49 -7.75 -16.37
CA HIS A 68 -19.25 -8.66 -17.23
C HIS A 68 -20.09 -9.55 -16.32
N GLU A 69 -21.14 -10.16 -16.88
CA GLU A 69 -21.88 -11.20 -16.17
C GLU A 69 -20.93 -12.33 -15.78
N HIS A 70 -21.02 -12.80 -14.53
CA HIS A 70 -20.17 -13.86 -14.00
C HIS A 70 -20.91 -15.21 -14.04
N PRO A 71 -20.59 -16.10 -15.01
CA PRO A 71 -21.38 -17.30 -15.26
C PRO A 71 -20.97 -18.51 -14.40
N ASP A 72 -19.82 -18.42 -13.71
CA ASP A 72 -19.25 -19.55 -12.99
C ASP A 72 -20.01 -19.84 -11.68
N ASP A 73 -20.15 -21.12 -11.35
CA ASP A 73 -20.64 -21.52 -10.03
C ASP A 73 -19.59 -21.26 -8.93
N PHE A 74 -19.98 -21.48 -7.67
CA PHE A 74 -19.10 -21.26 -6.52
C PHE A 74 -17.77 -22.04 -6.61
N THR A 75 -17.81 -23.29 -7.08
CA THR A 75 -16.62 -24.15 -7.15
C THR A 75 -15.62 -23.61 -8.16
N HIS A 76 -16.09 -23.26 -9.35
CA HIS A 76 -15.27 -22.69 -10.41
C HIS A 76 -14.74 -21.29 -10.02
N THR A 77 -15.59 -20.47 -9.41
CA THR A 77 -15.20 -19.15 -8.89
C THR A 77 -14.10 -19.26 -7.84
N ALA A 78 -14.25 -20.14 -6.86
CA ALA A 78 -13.27 -20.32 -5.79
C ALA A 78 -11.93 -20.84 -6.33
N ALA A 79 -11.95 -21.77 -7.28
CA ALA A 79 -10.74 -22.24 -7.95
C ALA A 79 -10.07 -21.11 -8.74
N LYS A 80 -10.85 -20.32 -9.49
CA LYS A 80 -10.33 -19.21 -10.29
C LYS A 80 -9.70 -18.11 -9.43
N VAL A 81 -10.35 -17.73 -8.33
CA VAL A 81 -9.81 -16.76 -7.37
C VAL A 81 -8.52 -17.27 -6.76
N ARG A 82 -8.47 -18.54 -6.34
CA ARG A 82 -7.25 -19.17 -5.82
C ARG A 82 -6.10 -19.06 -6.83
N ASP A 83 -6.34 -19.43 -8.08
CA ASP A 83 -5.32 -19.38 -9.13
C ASP A 83 -4.81 -17.96 -9.37
N LEU A 84 -5.72 -16.98 -9.46
CA LEU A 84 -5.37 -15.58 -9.66
C LEU A 84 -4.57 -15.01 -8.49
N VAL A 85 -4.96 -15.30 -7.25
CA VAL A 85 -4.23 -14.83 -6.06
C VAL A 85 -2.86 -15.50 -5.97
N MET A 86 -2.78 -16.82 -6.18
CA MET A 86 -1.50 -17.53 -6.17
C MET A 86 -0.55 -17.00 -7.26
N ASP A 87 -1.06 -16.76 -8.47
CA ASP A 87 -0.29 -16.20 -9.57
C ASP A 87 0.18 -14.77 -9.27
N ALA A 88 -0.70 -13.91 -8.79
CA ALA A 88 -0.38 -12.52 -8.45
C ALA A 88 0.70 -12.43 -7.36
N VAL A 89 0.56 -13.18 -6.27
CA VAL A 89 1.53 -13.21 -5.17
C VAL A 89 2.86 -13.77 -5.67
N THR A 90 2.85 -14.92 -6.37
CA THR A 90 4.08 -15.57 -6.84
C THR A 90 4.91 -14.68 -7.76
N ARG A 91 4.26 -13.90 -8.64
CA ARG A 91 4.97 -12.95 -9.53
C ARG A 91 5.66 -11.83 -8.77
N GLN A 92 5.10 -11.39 -7.64
CA GLN A 92 5.71 -10.36 -6.80
C GLN A 92 6.86 -10.88 -5.92
N LEU A 93 7.01 -12.20 -5.77
CA LEU A 93 8.12 -12.81 -5.01
C LEU A 93 9.41 -12.94 -5.81
N VAL A 94 9.39 -12.64 -7.11
CA VAL A 94 10.59 -12.63 -7.96
C VAL A 94 11.34 -11.32 -7.78
N SER A 95 12.46 -11.38 -7.06
CA SER A 95 13.26 -10.20 -6.69
C SER A 95 14.74 -10.55 -6.51
N ASP A 96 15.62 -9.65 -6.94
CA ASP A 96 17.07 -9.73 -6.73
C ASP A 96 17.51 -9.27 -5.33
N VAL A 97 16.59 -8.69 -4.57
CA VAL A 97 16.79 -8.20 -3.19
C VAL A 97 15.92 -8.99 -2.20
N PRO A 98 16.27 -9.05 -0.91
CA PRO A 98 15.49 -9.80 0.06
C PRO A 98 14.04 -9.31 0.15
N VAL A 99 13.12 -10.26 0.12
CA VAL A 99 11.66 -10.06 0.18
C VAL A 99 11.14 -10.53 1.54
N ALA A 100 10.21 -9.77 2.09
CA ALA A 100 9.45 -10.09 3.28
C ALA A 100 7.93 -10.00 3.01
N THR A 101 7.12 -10.39 3.99
CA THR A 101 5.69 -10.05 4.01
C THR A 101 5.32 -9.28 5.27
N PHE A 102 4.35 -8.39 5.13
CA PHE A 102 3.62 -7.90 6.29
C PHE A 102 2.69 -9.02 6.77
N LEU A 103 2.63 -9.20 8.09
CA LEU A 103 1.73 -10.13 8.74
C LEU A 103 0.88 -9.33 9.74
N SER A 104 -0.42 -9.35 9.54
CA SER A 104 -1.42 -8.79 10.46
C SER A 104 -2.29 -9.91 11.02
N GLY A 105 -3.32 -9.56 11.78
CA GLY A 105 -4.33 -10.52 12.21
C GLY A 105 -5.36 -10.89 11.14
N GLY A 106 -5.35 -10.19 10.00
CA GLY A 106 -6.34 -10.35 8.92
C GLY A 106 -6.07 -11.52 7.98
N LEU A 107 -7.11 -11.88 7.22
CA LEU A 107 -7.09 -12.98 6.26
C LEU A 107 -6.10 -12.72 5.11
N ASP A 108 -6.02 -11.50 4.61
CA ASP A 108 -5.29 -11.18 3.37
C ASP A 108 -3.78 -11.33 3.57
N SER A 109 -3.25 -10.70 4.61
CA SER A 109 -1.84 -10.83 4.98
C SER A 109 -1.46 -12.27 5.35
N SER A 110 -2.40 -13.03 5.92
CA SER A 110 -2.21 -14.45 6.25
C SER A 110 -2.10 -15.30 4.99
N LEU A 111 -2.97 -15.06 4.00
CA LEU A 111 -2.97 -15.74 2.71
C LEU A 111 -1.68 -15.45 1.93
N ILE A 112 -1.30 -14.17 1.82
CA ILE A 112 -0.05 -13.76 1.16
C ILE A 112 1.16 -14.42 1.84
N SER A 113 1.22 -14.39 3.16
CA SER A 113 2.34 -14.98 3.92
C SER A 113 2.40 -16.50 3.76
N ALA A 114 1.27 -17.20 3.71
CA ALA A 114 1.24 -18.66 3.48
C ALA A 114 1.70 -19.05 2.07
N ILE A 115 1.29 -18.30 1.04
CA ILE A 115 1.74 -18.52 -0.34
C ILE A 115 3.25 -18.24 -0.45
N ALA A 116 3.71 -17.13 0.15
CA ALA A 116 5.12 -16.76 0.15
C ALA A 116 6.00 -17.75 0.91
N ASP A 117 5.56 -18.24 2.07
CA ASP A 117 6.28 -19.23 2.87
C ASP A 117 6.44 -20.55 2.11
N SER A 118 5.37 -21.01 1.46
CA SER A 118 5.40 -22.19 0.59
C SER A 118 6.40 -22.02 -0.56
N HIS A 119 6.40 -20.85 -1.21
CA HIS A 119 7.29 -20.52 -2.32
C HIS A 119 8.78 -20.47 -1.91
N PHE A 120 9.06 -19.96 -0.71
CA PHE A 120 10.41 -19.89 -0.14
C PHE A 120 10.90 -21.26 0.33
N THR A 121 10.05 -22.00 1.05
CA THR A 121 10.35 -23.35 1.54
C THR A 121 10.67 -24.30 0.38
N ALA A 122 9.92 -24.24 -0.72
CA ALA A 122 10.20 -25.03 -1.93
C ALA A 122 11.58 -24.76 -2.56
N ARG A 123 12.22 -23.64 -2.20
CA ARG A 123 13.57 -23.24 -2.66
C ARG A 123 14.63 -23.36 -1.56
N GLY A 124 14.30 -23.99 -0.44
CA GLY A 124 15.20 -24.12 0.71
C GLY A 124 15.54 -22.78 1.38
N LYS A 125 14.63 -21.79 1.28
CA LYS A 125 14.76 -20.47 1.92
C LYS A 125 13.70 -20.31 3.01
N THR A 126 13.96 -19.41 3.94
CA THR A 126 13.02 -19.03 5.02
C THR A 126 12.46 -17.65 4.71
N LEU A 127 11.14 -17.50 4.76
CA LEU A 127 10.48 -16.20 4.60
C LEU A 127 10.73 -15.33 5.85
N GLN A 128 10.93 -14.03 5.65
CA GLN A 128 10.84 -13.05 6.75
C GLN A 128 9.43 -12.47 6.82
N THR A 129 8.82 -12.47 8.00
CA THR A 129 7.53 -11.83 8.23
C THR A 129 7.64 -10.76 9.31
N PHE A 130 6.89 -9.68 9.16
CA PHE A 130 6.91 -8.56 10.09
C PHE A 130 5.51 -8.21 10.55
N SER A 131 5.35 -7.98 11.85
CA SER A 131 4.12 -7.40 12.42
C SER A 131 4.44 -6.14 13.17
N VAL A 132 3.56 -5.15 13.07
CA VAL A 132 3.60 -3.94 13.89
C VAL A 132 2.80 -4.15 15.17
N GLY A 133 3.30 -3.63 16.27
CA GLY A 133 2.60 -3.51 17.54
C GLY A 133 2.86 -2.13 18.14
N TYR A 134 2.03 -1.74 19.10
CA TYR A 134 2.18 -0.45 19.79
C TYR A 134 2.47 -0.66 21.27
N GLN A 135 3.37 0.15 21.81
CA GLN A 135 3.60 0.19 23.25
C GLN A 135 2.29 0.52 23.97
N ASP A 136 2.01 -0.18 25.07
CA ASP A 136 0.78 -0.05 25.85
C ASP A 136 -0.53 -0.28 25.08
N ASN A 137 -0.51 -0.90 23.89
CA ASN A 137 -1.73 -1.15 23.12
C ASN A 137 -2.78 -1.90 23.96
N LYS A 138 -2.37 -2.89 24.77
CA LYS A 138 -3.30 -3.61 25.66
C LYS A 138 -4.05 -2.72 26.64
N LYS A 139 -3.49 -1.58 27.02
CA LYS A 139 -4.08 -0.61 27.96
C LYS A 139 -5.05 0.33 27.25
N TYR A 140 -4.75 0.71 26.01
CA TYR A 140 -5.49 1.73 25.26
C TYR A 140 -6.35 1.19 24.12
N PHE A 141 -6.29 -0.12 23.84
CA PHE A 141 -7.06 -0.73 22.77
C PHE A 141 -8.56 -0.64 23.08
N HIS A 142 -9.27 -0.05 22.13
CA HIS A 142 -10.72 -0.03 22.08
C HIS A 142 -11.15 -0.63 20.75
N ALA A 143 -11.98 -1.67 20.80
CA ALA A 143 -12.53 -2.26 19.60
C ALA A 143 -13.32 -1.20 18.82
N THR A 144 -13.07 -1.13 17.52
CA THR A 144 -13.82 -0.26 16.60
C THR A 144 -14.48 -1.12 15.52
N HIS A 145 -15.31 -0.51 14.68
CA HIS A 145 -15.85 -1.19 13.51
C HIS A 145 -14.75 -1.64 12.52
N PHE A 146 -13.63 -0.90 12.47
CA PHE A 146 -12.51 -1.20 11.58
C PHE A 146 -11.51 -2.19 12.20
N GLN A 147 -11.36 -2.21 13.52
CA GLN A 147 -10.52 -3.16 14.24
C GLN A 147 -11.32 -3.75 15.42
N PRO A 148 -12.13 -4.79 15.17
CA PRO A 148 -13.02 -5.36 16.19
C PRO A 148 -12.28 -6.17 17.25
N SER A 149 -11.05 -6.57 16.97
CA SER A 149 -10.22 -7.38 17.87
C SER A 149 -8.74 -7.07 17.69
N PRO A 150 -7.89 -7.30 18.70
CA PRO A 150 -6.45 -7.19 18.55
C PRO A 150 -5.89 -8.24 17.59
N ASP A 151 -4.93 -7.86 16.76
CA ASP A 151 -4.29 -8.74 15.78
C ASP A 151 -3.40 -9.83 16.42
N ALA A 152 -2.83 -9.54 17.59
CA ALA A 152 -1.77 -10.35 18.18
C ALA A 152 -2.08 -11.84 18.37
N PRO A 153 -3.30 -12.27 18.77
CA PRO A 153 -3.65 -13.68 18.82
C PRO A 153 -3.58 -14.36 17.45
N TYR A 154 -4.07 -13.71 16.39
CA TYR A 154 -4.10 -14.25 15.03
C TYR A 154 -2.70 -14.30 14.40
N ILE A 155 -1.87 -13.27 14.63
CA ILE A 155 -0.46 -13.27 14.23
C ILE A 155 0.27 -14.46 14.87
N ARG A 156 0.01 -14.76 16.15
CA ARG A 156 0.61 -15.92 16.83
C ARG A 156 0.18 -17.24 16.21
N THR A 157 -1.08 -17.39 15.81
CA THR A 157 -1.56 -18.56 15.07
C THR A 157 -0.79 -18.72 13.77
N MET A 158 -0.61 -17.63 13.01
CA MET A 158 0.17 -17.69 11.76
C MET A 158 1.65 -17.99 12.00
N ASN A 159 2.26 -17.46 13.06
CA ASN A 159 3.65 -17.78 13.41
C ASN A 159 3.86 -19.25 13.79
N GLN A 160 2.83 -19.93 14.29
CA GLN A 160 2.88 -21.37 14.55
C GLN A 160 2.66 -22.20 13.29
N PHE A 161 1.92 -21.66 12.33
CA PHE A 161 1.58 -22.32 11.07
C PHE A 161 2.70 -22.20 10.02
N LEU A 162 3.33 -21.03 9.92
CA LEU A 162 4.35 -20.72 8.91
C LEU A 162 5.74 -21.19 9.33
N ASN A 163 6.55 -21.62 8.36
CA ASN A 163 7.98 -21.88 8.54
C ASN A 163 8.81 -20.60 8.30
N ALA A 164 8.35 -19.49 8.85
CA ALA A 164 8.91 -18.17 8.63
C ALA A 164 9.67 -17.62 9.84
N GLN A 165 10.65 -16.76 9.60
CA GLN A 165 11.30 -15.96 10.63
C GLN A 165 10.49 -14.68 10.88
N HIS A 166 9.80 -14.66 12.02
CA HIS A 166 8.92 -13.54 12.38
C HIS A 166 9.61 -12.49 13.24
N THR A 167 9.36 -11.21 12.93
CA THR A 167 9.84 -10.06 13.71
C THR A 167 8.68 -9.15 14.12
N TRP A 168 8.59 -8.87 15.43
CA TRP A 168 7.68 -7.86 15.97
C TRP A 168 8.36 -6.51 16.03
N VAL A 169 7.78 -5.51 15.38
CA VAL A 169 8.19 -4.11 15.48
C VAL A 169 7.24 -3.42 16.44
N THR A 170 7.75 -3.00 17.61
CA THR A 170 6.94 -2.25 18.58
C THR A 170 7.23 -0.76 18.43
N LEU A 171 6.20 0.02 18.13
CA LEU A 171 6.27 1.46 17.98
C LEU A 171 5.75 2.16 19.23
N ASP A 172 6.42 3.22 19.66
CA ASP A 172 5.98 4.09 20.73
C ASP A 172 5.25 5.35 20.18
N SER A 173 4.36 5.92 20.98
CA SER A 173 3.53 7.06 20.56
C SER A 173 4.32 8.34 20.34
N GLU A 174 5.44 8.53 21.03
CA GLU A 174 6.28 9.73 20.87
C GLU A 174 7.00 9.71 19.52
N ALA A 175 7.55 8.55 19.13
CA ALA A 175 8.15 8.34 17.82
C ALA A 175 7.13 8.51 16.68
N LEU A 176 5.91 7.99 16.85
CA LEU A 176 4.83 8.19 15.87
C LEU A 176 4.52 9.68 15.68
N ALA A 177 4.36 10.43 16.78
CA ALA A 177 4.10 11.86 16.72
C ALA A 177 5.27 12.64 16.09
N ALA A 178 6.51 12.26 16.41
CA ALA A 178 7.71 12.87 15.83
C ALA A 178 7.84 12.61 14.31
N ALA A 179 7.29 11.50 13.81
CA ALA A 179 7.35 11.12 12.41
C ALA A 179 6.26 11.74 11.52
N LEU A 180 5.30 12.49 12.07
CA LEU A 180 4.14 13.01 11.32
C LEU A 180 4.51 13.79 10.05
N LEU A 181 5.43 14.75 10.17
CA LEU A 181 5.83 15.57 9.02
C LEU A 181 6.63 14.77 8.01
N GLU A 182 7.48 13.87 8.48
CA GLU A 182 8.25 13.00 7.60
C GLU A 182 7.35 12.01 6.84
N ALA A 183 6.28 11.53 7.47
CA ALA A 183 5.29 10.69 6.82
C ALA A 183 4.53 11.46 5.72
N VAL A 184 4.23 12.75 5.94
CA VAL A 184 3.67 13.62 4.91
C VAL A 184 4.66 13.80 3.76
N ASP A 185 5.93 14.04 4.05
CA ASP A 185 6.97 14.16 3.02
C ASP A 185 7.11 12.86 2.21
N ALA A 186 7.04 11.70 2.86
CA ALA A 186 7.08 10.39 2.18
C ALA A 186 5.82 10.09 1.34
N ARG A 187 4.66 10.62 1.76
CA ARG A 187 3.37 10.47 1.06
C ARG A 187 3.15 11.51 -0.04
N ASP A 188 3.98 12.55 -0.11
CA ASP A 188 3.84 13.78 -0.92
C ASP A 188 2.61 14.66 -0.60
N LEU A 189 1.67 14.20 0.24
CA LEU A 189 0.47 14.93 0.66
C LEU A 189 0.05 14.54 2.09
N PRO A 190 -0.71 15.40 2.81
CA PRO A 190 -1.31 15.02 4.08
C PRO A 190 -2.19 13.77 3.93
N GLY A 191 -2.08 12.85 4.88
CA GLY A 191 -2.85 11.61 4.92
C GLY A 191 -3.37 11.27 6.31
N MET A 192 -3.47 9.97 6.60
CA MET A 192 -3.89 9.47 7.91
C MET A 192 -2.68 9.46 8.84
N ALA A 193 -2.63 10.44 9.74
CA ALA A 193 -1.49 10.73 10.62
C ALA A 193 -0.89 9.50 11.33
N ASP A 194 -1.72 8.66 11.94
CA ASP A 194 -1.33 7.46 12.67
C ASP A 194 -0.92 6.30 11.75
N VAL A 195 -1.66 6.09 10.65
CA VAL A 195 -1.37 5.05 9.65
C VAL A 195 -0.08 5.35 8.89
N ASP A 196 0.08 6.56 8.36
CA ASP A 196 1.25 6.90 7.54
C ASP A 196 2.54 6.92 8.37
N SER A 197 2.49 7.46 9.59
CA SER A 197 3.66 7.47 10.49
C SER A 197 4.04 6.07 10.95
N SER A 198 3.06 5.23 11.29
CA SER A 198 3.34 3.85 11.68
C SER A 198 3.91 3.04 10.52
N LEU A 199 3.36 3.19 9.30
CA LEU A 199 3.89 2.53 8.11
C LEU A 199 5.31 2.99 7.78
N LEU A 200 5.60 4.29 7.88
CA LEU A 200 6.95 4.82 7.67
C LEU A 200 7.96 4.22 8.66
N LEU A 201 7.66 4.25 9.95
CA LEU A 201 8.53 3.68 11.00
C LEU A 201 8.66 2.15 10.85
N PHE A 202 7.57 1.48 10.50
CA PHE A 202 7.58 0.04 10.25
C PHE A 202 8.48 -0.33 9.06
N CYS A 203 8.34 0.38 7.94
CA CYS A 203 9.20 0.21 6.77
C CYS A 203 10.68 0.49 7.07
N ARG A 204 10.99 1.45 7.95
CA ARG A 204 12.38 1.71 8.41
C ARG A 204 12.98 0.51 9.13
N GLU A 205 12.21 -0.16 9.97
CA GLU A 205 12.66 -1.38 10.65
C GLU A 205 12.86 -2.53 9.67
N ILE A 206 11.91 -2.72 8.74
CA ILE A 206 12.00 -3.75 7.69
C ILE A 206 13.21 -3.51 6.79
N ARG A 207 13.51 -2.25 6.44
CA ARG A 207 14.62 -1.89 5.57
C ARG A 207 15.98 -2.38 6.06
N LYS A 208 16.12 -2.66 7.35
CA LYS A 208 17.34 -3.21 7.95
C LYS A 208 17.66 -4.62 7.44
N THR A 209 16.66 -5.41 7.03
CA THR A 209 16.86 -6.82 6.62
C THR A 209 16.14 -7.21 5.32
N ALA A 210 15.21 -6.40 4.82
CA ALA A 210 14.51 -6.62 3.56
C ALA A 210 14.36 -5.32 2.78
N THR A 211 14.27 -5.41 1.44
CA THR A 211 14.09 -4.24 0.56
C THR A 211 12.69 -4.17 -0.02
N VAL A 212 12.03 -5.32 -0.16
CA VAL A 212 10.67 -5.45 -0.67
C VAL A 212 9.84 -6.14 0.38
N ALA A 213 8.61 -5.67 0.59
CA ALA A 213 7.61 -6.35 1.40
C ALA A 213 6.28 -6.43 0.65
N LEU A 214 5.62 -7.58 0.68
CA LEU A 214 4.26 -7.73 0.19
C LEU A 214 3.28 -7.45 1.34
N SER A 215 2.25 -6.66 1.06
CA SER A 215 1.17 -6.33 1.99
C SER A 215 -0.17 -6.85 1.48
N GLY A 216 -1.10 -7.12 2.41
CA GLY A 216 -2.50 -7.43 2.12
C GLY A 216 -3.39 -6.20 1.99
N GLU A 217 -2.81 -4.99 1.98
CA GLU A 217 -3.57 -3.75 1.81
C GLU A 217 -4.42 -3.74 0.53
N CYS A 218 -5.58 -3.09 0.63
CA CYS A 218 -6.57 -2.93 -0.46
C CYS A 218 -7.28 -4.21 -0.92
N ALA A 219 -7.30 -5.26 -0.10
CA ALA A 219 -8.12 -6.44 -0.33
C ALA A 219 -9.61 -6.23 0.04
N ASP A 220 -9.88 -5.41 1.06
CA ASP A 220 -11.21 -5.02 1.54
C ASP A 220 -11.97 -4.02 0.63
#